data_AF-A0A392S7K0-F1
#
_entry.id   AF-A0A392S7K0-F1
#
_cell.length_a   1.000
_cell.length_b   1.000
_cell.length_c   1.000
_cell.angle_alpha   90.00
_cell.angle_beta   90.00
_cell.angle_gamma   90.00
#
_symmetry.space_group_name_H-M   'P 1'
#
loop_
_entity.id
_entity.type
_entity.pdbx_description
1 polymer ?
#
loop_
_entity_poly.entity_id
_entity_poly.type
_entity_poly.pdbx_seq_one_letter_code
_entity_poly.pdbx_strand_id
1 'polypeptide(L)' 'SAGLSKAEQELKNLKEQLDGNLHVGPLIRECCTLDQGKAVVTFLDKILDTTLRSSVVALLAARGRGKSAALGLSIAGAI' A
#
# COMPACT_ATOMS: atom_id res chain seq x y z
N SER A 1 12.36 -14.77 -21.97
CA SER A 1 12.04 -13.83 -20.88
C SER A 1 10.92 -14.42 -20.05
N ALA A 2 11.18 -14.80 -18.80
CA ALA A 2 10.13 -15.27 -17.90
C ALA A 2 9.14 -14.12 -17.69
N GLY A 3 7.86 -14.32 -18.04
CA GLY A 3 6.82 -13.32 -17.83
C GLY A 3 6.59 -13.09 -16.33
N LEU A 4 6.16 -11.88 -15.96
CA LEU A 4 5.75 -11.59 -14.59
C LEU A 4 4.64 -12.56 -14.14
N SER A 5 4.69 -12.99 -12.89
CA SER A 5 3.56 -13.65 -12.23
C SER A 5 2.35 -12.72 -12.16
N LYS A 6 1.16 -13.29 -11.98
CA LYS A 6 -0.09 -12.52 -11.87
C LYS A 6 -0.02 -11.43 -10.79
N ALA A 7 0.53 -11.74 -9.63
CA ALA A 7 0.65 -10.78 -8.52
C ALA A 7 1.62 -9.64 -8.85
N GLU A 8 2.71 -9.93 -9.57
CA GLU A 8 3.64 -8.89 -10.01
C GLU A 8 3.02 -8.00 -11.10
N GLN A 9 2.23 -8.58 -12.02
CA GLN A 9 1.49 -7.82 -13.02
C GLN A 9 0.45 -6.89 -12.37
N GLU A 10 -0.29 -7.41 -11.39
CA GLU A 10 -1.25 -6.63 -10.62
C GLU A 10 -0.56 -5.51 -9.82
N LEU A 11 0.60 -5.77 -9.23
CA LEU A 11 1.40 -4.74 -8.55
C LEU A 11 1.88 -3.67 -9.54
N LYS A 12 2.36 -4.08 -10.71
CA LYS A 12 2.78 -3.13 -11.76
C LYS A 12 1.63 -2.22 -12.18
N ASN A 13 0.47 -2.81 -12.46
CA ASN A 13 -0.73 -2.07 -12.82
C ASN A 13 -1.17 -1.11 -11.69
N LEU A 14 -1.11 -1.56 -10.42
CA LEU A 14 -1.41 -0.71 -9.27
C LEU A 14 -0.45 0.50 -9.18
N LYS A 15 0.84 0.30 -9.41
CA LYS A 15 1.85 1.37 -9.44
C LYS A 15 1.54 2.37 -10.55
N GLU A 16 1.25 1.90 -11.76
CA GLU A 16 0.92 2.75 -12.91
C GLU A 16 -0.37 3.56 -12.68
N GLN A 17 -1.40 2.95 -12.11
CA GLN A 17 -2.66 3.63 -11.81
C GLN A 17 -2.51 4.75 -10.78
N LEU A 18 -1.64 4.56 -9.79
CA LEU A 18 -1.47 5.51 -8.68
C LEU A 18 -0.29 6.46 -8.88
N ASP A 19 0.43 6.34 -10.00
CA ASP A 19 1.67 7.07 -10.27
C ASP A 19 1.49 8.60 -10.24
N GLY A 20 0.36 9.07 -10.75
CA GLY A 20 0.00 10.49 -10.82
C GLY A 20 -0.59 11.05 -9.52
N ASN A 21 -0.83 10.21 -8.49
CA ASN A 21 -1.32 10.68 -7.21
C ASN A 21 -0.14 11.19 -6.36
N LEU A 22 -0.15 12.47 -6.00
CA LEU A 22 0.94 13.10 -5.24
C LEU A 22 1.22 12.45 -3.88
N HIS A 23 0.17 12.04 -3.17
CA HIS A 23 0.29 11.50 -1.81
C HIS A 23 0.58 10.00 -1.80
N VAL A 24 -0.01 9.26 -2.74
CA VAL A 24 0.03 7.78 -2.75
C VAL A 24 1.12 7.24 -3.69
N GLY A 25 1.37 7.90 -4.82
CA GLY A 25 2.27 7.44 -5.88
C GLY A 25 3.68 7.13 -5.39
N PRO A 26 4.38 8.05 -4.70
CA PRO A 26 5.73 7.81 -4.19
C PRO A 26 5.80 6.59 -3.25
N LEU A 27 4.77 6.34 -2.44
CA LEU A 27 4.75 5.26 -1.46
C LEU A 27 4.48 3.90 -2.11
N ILE A 28 3.57 3.86 -3.10
CA ILE A 28 3.23 2.63 -3.81
C ILE A 28 4.37 2.17 -4.73
N ARG A 29 5.18 3.10 -5.26
CA ARG A 29 6.40 2.76 -6.03
C ARG A 29 7.38 1.91 -5.22
N GLU A 30 7.50 2.16 -3.91
CA GLU A 30 8.38 1.44 -2.98
C GLU A 30 7.85 0.06 -2.55
N CYS A 31 6.59 -0.27 -2.86
CA CYS A 31 6.03 -1.58 -2.52
C CYS A 31 6.63 -2.69 -3.38
N CYS A 32 7.07 -3.79 -2.74
CA CYS A 32 7.66 -4.95 -3.41
C CYS A 32 6.64 -6.07 -3.65
N THR A 33 5.51 -6.06 -2.95
CA THR A 33 4.41 -7.02 -3.13
C THR A 33 3.07 -6.32 -3.31
N LEU A 34 2.14 -6.99 -4.00
CA LEU A 34 0.79 -6.49 -4.17
C LEU A 34 0.08 -6.28 -2.82
N ASP A 35 0.29 -7.17 -1.85
CA ASP A 35 -0.32 -7.09 -0.53
C ASP A 35 0.15 -5.83 0.23
N GLN A 36 1.44 -5.46 0.09
CA GLN A 36 1.94 -4.21 0.65
C GLN A 36 1.24 -3.01 0.00
N GLY A 37 1.16 -2.97 -1.33
CA GLY A 37 0.50 -1.89 -2.05
C GLY A 37 -0.97 -1.72 -1.64
N LYS A 38 -1.72 -2.82 -1.59
CA LYS A 38 -3.13 -2.83 -1.14
C LYS A 38 -3.27 -2.35 0.31
N ALA A 39 -2.38 -2.77 1.20
CA ALA A 39 -2.37 -2.32 2.59
C ALA A 39 -2.12 -0.80 2.66
N VAL A 40 -1.11 -0.29 1.96
CA VAL A 40 -0.78 1.15 1.94
C VAL A 40 -1.95 1.99 1.45
N VAL A 41 -2.59 1.62 0.33
CA VAL A 41 -3.80 2.30 -0.16
C VAL A 41 -4.90 2.31 0.90
N THR A 42 -5.19 1.15 1.49
CA THR A 42 -6.25 1.04 2.52
C THR A 42 -5.99 1.92 3.74
N PHE A 43 -4.73 1.98 4.19
CA PHE A 43 -4.36 2.84 5.31
C PHE A 43 -4.47 4.32 4.95
N LEU A 44 -3.97 4.73 3.79
CA LEU A 44 -4.03 6.13 3.36
C LEU A 44 -5.46 6.59 3.13
N ASP A 45 -6.30 5.77 2.49
CA ASP A 45 -7.73 6.05 2.36
C ASP A 45 -8.39 6.29 3.72
N LYS A 46 -7.99 5.51 4.74
CA LYS A 46 -8.54 5.65 6.08
C LYS A 46 -7.94 6.80 6.88
N ILE A 47 -6.68 7.16 6.65
CA ILE A 47 -6.03 8.33 7.25
C ILE A 47 -6.63 9.63 6.69
N LEU A 48 -6.94 9.65 5.39
CA LEU A 48 -7.54 10.79 4.70
C LEU A 48 -9.05 10.93 4.95
N ASP A 49 -9.70 9.87 5.46
CA ASP A 49 -11.11 9.89 5.84
C ASP A 49 -11.33 10.80 7.06
N THR A 50 -12.08 11.90 6.86
CA THR A 50 -12.35 12.92 7.87
C THR A 50 -13.47 12.54 8.85
N THR A 51 -14.00 11.31 8.81
CA THR A 51 -15.03 10.89 9.76
C THR A 51 -14.47 10.72 11.18
N LEU A 52 -15.01 11.51 12.13
CA LEU A 52 -14.60 11.56 13.54
C LEU A 52 -14.84 10.26 14.37
N ARG A 53 -15.19 9.15 13.73
CA ARG A 53 -15.29 7.85 14.41
C ARG A 53 -13.90 7.23 14.49
N SER A 54 -13.46 6.90 15.70
CA SER A 54 -12.22 6.17 15.92
C SER A 54 -12.12 4.96 14.99
N SER A 55 -11.21 5.03 14.03
CA SER A 55 -10.99 3.97 13.07
C SER A 55 -9.73 3.19 13.40
N VAL A 56 -9.92 2.07 14.08
CA VAL A 56 -8.85 1.10 14.27
C VAL A 56 -8.76 0.24 13.02
N VAL A 57 -7.65 0.32 12.30
CA VAL A 57 -7.34 -0.56 11.17
C VAL A 57 -6.31 -1.58 11.63
N ALA A 58 -6.66 -2.86 11.57
CA ALA A 58 -5.78 -3.96 11.93
C ALA A 58 -5.17 -4.60 10.66
N LEU A 59 -3.84 -4.66 10.58
CA LEU A 59 -3.12 -5.37 9.52
C LEU A 59 -2.68 -6.76 10.01
N LEU A 60 -3.37 -7.80 9.54
CA LEU A 60 -3.06 -9.20 9.86
C LEU A 60 -2.28 -9.84 8.71
N ALA A 61 -1.11 -10.40 9.03
CA ALA A 61 -0.29 -11.14 8.07
C ALA A 61 0.62 -12.14 8.79
N ALA A 62 0.93 -13.24 8.11
CA ALA A 62 1.91 -14.23 8.58
C ALA A 62 3.32 -13.61 8.68
N ARG A 63 4.21 -14.28 9.43
CA ARG A 63 5.60 -13.85 9.61
C ARG A 63 6.32 -13.76 8.25
N GLY A 64 7.13 -12.72 8.06
CA GLY A 64 7.94 -12.53 6.84
C GLY A 64 7.19 -12.00 5.62
N ARG A 65 5.93 -11.57 5.74
CA ARG A 65 5.12 -11.05 4.62
C ARG A 65 5.17 -9.53 4.45
N GLY A 66 6.14 -8.85 5.07
CA GLY A 66 6.34 -7.41 4.85
C GLY A 66 5.36 -6.48 5.57
N LYS A 67 4.72 -6.94 6.66
CA LYS A 67 3.79 -6.13 7.48
C LYS A 67 4.39 -4.82 7.98
N SER A 68 5.62 -4.87 8.51
CA SER A 68 6.32 -3.68 9.03
C SER A 68 6.65 -2.68 7.92
N ALA A 69 7.00 -3.15 6.73
CA ALA A 69 7.26 -2.28 5.57
C ALA A 69 6.01 -1.55 5.11
N ALA A 70 4.88 -2.26 4.96
CA ALA A 70 3.60 -1.62 4.60
C ALA A 70 3.16 -0.58 5.64
N LEU A 71 3.22 -0.93 6.92
CA LEU A 71 2.86 -0.01 8.00
C LEU A 71 3.78 1.22 8.04
N GLY A 72 5.09 1.03 7.82
CA GLY A 72 6.05 2.13 7.76
C GLY A 72 5.79 3.11 6.61
N LEU A 73 5.49 2.60 5.42
CA LEU A 73 5.11 3.43 4.27
C LEU A 73 3.80 4.20 4.54
N SER A 74 2.81 3.55 5.14
CA SER A 74 1.55 4.21 5.51
C SER A 74 1.74 5.34 6.52
N ILE A 75 2.60 5.15 7.53
CA ILE A 75 2.92 6.20 8.51
C ILE A 75 3.69 7.33 7.84
N ALA A 76 4.65 7.03 6.96
CA ALA A 76 5.39 8.05 6.23
C ALA A 76 4.47 8.93 5.36
N GLY A 77 3.43 8.36 4.76
CA GLY A 77 2.42 9.11 4.00
C GLY A 77 1.39 9.86 4.85
N ALA A 78 1.34 9.62 6.15
CA ALA A 78 0.46 10.32 7.09
C ALA A 78 1.06 11.63 7.61
N ILE A 79 2.33 11.90 7.29
CA ILE A 79 3.12 13.07 7.71
C ILE A 79 3.28 13.98 6.49
#